data_AF-A0A7X6P543-F1
#
_entry.id   AF-A0A7X6P543-F1
#
_cell.length_a   1.000
_cell.length_b   1.000
_cell.length_c   1.000
_cell.angle_alpha   90.00
_cell.angle_beta   90.00
_cell.angle_gamma   90.00
#
_symmetry.space_group_name_H-M   'P 1'
#
loop_
_entity.id
_entity.type
_entity.pdbx_description
1 polymer ?
#
loop_
_entity_poly.entity_id
_entity_poly.type
_entity_poly.pdbx_seq_one_letter_code
_entity_poly.pdbx_strand_id
1 'polypeptide(L)'
;MANISTTRRGAATAAVLLGLGAAACVPESGPGPVGSTTTTEATTTTTTTEVTTTTEAPQATPLATFSSTAGLATGSPVTVTGTGFDPALITAPSAQPAVVGIYVAIGIGDGPVPTTFTSAKYIRPTGPSPETATGAKLNADGSFTATINAVPLFTASGQTVNCYIDACKIFVFSAHTGSQGSWNFSTPVTFATPSSPIVHVSKTTNLGAEETVTVVGAGFATTYPGIYVWQAPYTNANKPSDWATNADNTEGAAYLPNTLLAARGGAFRTTVATKDVIGLNDTDCRVEACTILTVKAHGQGVSDDSQTTWTPLAFAPAPAPTP
;
A
#
# COMPACT_ATOMS: atom_id res chain seq x y z
N MET A 1 7.60 46.57 -18.68
CA MET A 1 9.02 46.65 -18.26
C MET A 1 9.04 46.74 -16.75
N ALA A 2 9.41 45.65 -16.07
CA ALA A 2 9.54 45.59 -14.62
C ALA A 2 10.83 44.84 -14.29
N ASN A 3 11.66 45.45 -13.44
CA ASN A 3 13.03 45.04 -13.14
C ASN A 3 13.10 43.77 -12.30
N ILE A 4 13.89 42.82 -12.78
CA ILE A 4 14.31 41.61 -12.07
C ILE A 4 15.49 41.98 -11.17
N SER A 5 15.34 41.84 -9.86
CA SER A 5 16.46 41.90 -8.91
C SER A 5 16.94 40.48 -8.60
N THR A 6 18.17 40.19 -8.98
CA THR A 6 18.84 38.89 -8.81
C THR A 6 19.79 38.98 -7.63
N THR A 7 19.56 38.22 -6.56
CA THR A 7 20.51 38.11 -5.46
C THR A 7 21.10 36.69 -5.44
N ARG A 8 22.34 36.57 -5.91
CA ARG A 8 23.23 35.42 -5.67
C ARG A 8 24.00 35.64 -4.37
N ARG A 9 24.15 34.56 -3.58
CA ARG A 9 25.22 34.22 -2.60
C ARG A 9 24.75 32.89 -1.97
N GLY A 10 25.54 31.86 -1.73
CA GLY A 10 26.96 31.57 -1.86
C GLY A 10 27.14 30.16 -1.27
N ALA A 11 27.99 29.34 -1.88
CA ALA A 11 28.28 27.98 -1.44
C ALA A 11 29.03 27.96 -0.10
N ALA A 12 28.71 26.99 0.77
CA ALA A 12 29.53 26.66 1.93
C ALA A 12 29.76 25.14 2.02
N THR A 13 31.05 24.84 1.91
CA THR A 13 31.85 23.63 2.04
C THR A 13 31.48 22.67 3.17
N ALA A 14 31.66 21.38 2.88
CA ALA A 14 31.57 20.25 3.79
C ALA A 14 32.69 20.22 4.86
N ALA A 15 32.37 19.70 6.05
CA ALA A 15 33.34 19.21 7.01
C ALA A 15 32.86 17.89 7.62
N VAL A 16 33.64 16.83 7.38
CA VAL A 16 33.53 15.50 7.97
C VAL A 16 34.28 15.54 9.30
N LEU A 17 33.64 15.17 10.41
CA LEU A 17 34.32 14.83 11.66
C LEU A 17 34.14 13.35 11.97
N LEU A 18 35.25 12.62 11.87
CA LEU A 18 35.46 11.28 12.42
C LEU A 18 35.81 11.42 13.91
N GLY A 19 35.06 10.74 14.78
CA GLY A 19 35.35 10.61 16.20
C GLY A 19 35.53 9.14 16.56
N LEU A 20 36.80 8.71 16.63
CA LEU A 20 37.24 7.46 17.24
C LEU A 20 37.19 7.58 18.77
N GLY A 21 36.77 6.51 19.44
CA GLY A 21 36.85 6.39 20.90
C GLY A 21 36.90 4.92 21.31
N ALA A 22 38.12 4.36 21.34
CA ALA A 22 38.44 3.11 22.03
C ALA A 22 39.39 3.43 23.18
N ALA A 23 39.13 2.92 24.38
CA ALA A 23 40.11 2.82 25.45
C ALA A 23 39.80 1.61 26.33
N ALA A 24 40.87 0.88 26.64
CA ALA A 24 40.93 -0.46 27.21
C ALA A 24 41.30 -0.46 28.71
N CYS A 25 41.51 -1.69 29.23
CA CYS A 25 42.21 -2.10 30.47
C CYS A 25 41.40 -2.00 31.78
N VAL A 26 41.44 -2.95 32.73
CA VAL A 26 42.50 -3.86 33.25
C VAL A 26 41.88 -5.13 33.87
N PRO A 27 42.57 -6.30 33.89
CA PRO A 27 42.20 -7.52 34.62
C PRO A 27 42.97 -7.70 35.95
N GLU A 28 42.45 -8.49 36.91
CA GLU A 28 43.30 -9.04 37.99
C GLU A 28 42.70 -10.30 38.67
N SER A 29 43.53 -11.36 38.71
CA SER A 29 43.78 -12.37 39.79
C SER A 29 42.59 -13.00 40.56
N GLY A 30 42.52 -14.31 40.82
CA GLY A 30 43.51 -15.40 40.88
C GLY A 30 42.85 -16.69 41.45
N PRO A 31 43.61 -17.78 41.69
CA PRO A 31 43.06 -19.13 41.92
C PRO A 31 43.15 -19.64 43.37
N GLY A 32 42.24 -20.57 43.72
CA GLY A 32 42.40 -21.56 44.80
C GLY A 32 41.12 -21.81 45.62
N PRO A 33 41.02 -22.88 46.45
CA PRO A 33 41.81 -24.11 46.50
C PRO A 33 40.95 -25.39 46.39
N VAL A 34 41.66 -26.51 46.30
CA VAL A 34 41.18 -27.90 46.32
C VAL A 34 40.58 -28.25 47.68
N GLY A 35 39.37 -28.83 47.69
CA GLY A 35 38.72 -29.42 48.85
C GLY A 35 38.14 -30.78 48.51
N SER A 36 38.73 -31.81 49.10
CA SER A 36 38.32 -33.22 49.04
C SER A 36 37.23 -33.47 50.09
N THR A 37 36.11 -34.10 49.72
CA THR A 37 35.28 -34.88 50.66
C THR A 37 34.33 -35.87 49.97
N THR A 38 34.58 -37.14 50.28
CA THR A 38 33.63 -38.17 50.75
C THR A 38 32.47 -38.61 49.86
N THR A 39 32.67 -39.79 49.26
CA THR A 39 31.69 -40.68 48.64
C THR A 39 30.56 -41.06 49.60
N THR A 40 29.31 -40.86 49.16
CA THR A 40 28.13 -41.56 49.71
C THR A 40 27.48 -42.30 48.54
N GLU A 41 27.47 -43.63 48.60
CA GLU A 41 26.91 -44.50 47.58
C GLU A 41 25.38 -44.56 47.79
N ALA A 42 24.63 -43.98 46.86
CA ALA A 42 23.18 -44.05 46.83
C ALA A 42 22.74 -45.05 45.76
N THR A 43 22.05 -46.11 46.19
CA THR A 43 21.44 -47.12 45.32
C THR A 43 20.42 -46.44 44.40
N THR A 44 20.76 -46.35 43.11
CA THR A 44 19.92 -45.74 42.08
C THR A 44 19.09 -46.81 41.40
N THR A 45 17.78 -46.79 41.59
CA THR A 45 16.83 -47.61 40.81
C THR A 45 16.70 -47.01 39.41
N THR A 46 17.29 -47.65 38.41
CA THR A 46 17.19 -47.24 37.01
C THR A 46 15.79 -47.58 36.48
N THR A 47 14.92 -46.57 36.38
CA THR A 47 13.70 -46.68 35.57
C THR A 47 14.09 -46.30 34.14
N THR A 48 14.11 -47.28 33.24
CA THR A 48 14.34 -47.07 31.81
C THR A 48 13.12 -46.38 31.21
N THR A 49 13.12 -45.05 31.16
CA THR A 49 12.20 -44.29 30.32
C THR A 49 12.65 -44.45 28.88
N GLU A 50 11.87 -45.18 28.08
CA GLU A 50 12.05 -45.27 26.64
C GLU A 50 11.79 -43.87 26.05
N VAL A 51 12.88 -43.13 25.81
CA VAL A 51 12.83 -41.86 25.09
C VAL A 51 12.67 -42.21 23.62
N THR A 52 11.42 -42.28 23.16
CA THR A 52 11.12 -42.29 21.73
C THR A 52 11.51 -40.92 21.19
N THR A 53 12.74 -40.78 20.70
CA THR A 53 13.15 -39.63 19.89
C THR A 53 12.41 -39.71 18.56
N THR A 54 11.22 -39.12 18.51
CA THR A 54 10.57 -38.81 17.25
C THR A 54 11.50 -37.85 16.51
N THR A 55 12.19 -38.36 15.49
CA THR A 55 12.99 -37.52 14.60
C THR A 55 11.99 -36.69 13.81
N GLU A 56 11.76 -35.46 14.25
CA GLU A 56 10.91 -34.50 13.54
C GLU A 56 11.48 -34.33 12.14
N ALA A 57 10.66 -34.63 11.12
CA ALA A 57 11.05 -34.42 9.74
C ALA A 57 11.41 -32.93 9.57
N PRO A 58 12.49 -32.58 8.85
CA PRO A 58 12.90 -31.20 8.70
C PRO A 58 11.73 -30.34 8.18
N GLN A 59 11.35 -29.33 8.96
CA GLN A 59 10.27 -28.42 8.62
C GLN A 59 10.62 -27.71 7.31
N ALA A 60 9.78 -27.88 6.29
CA ALA A 60 9.99 -27.22 5.01
C ALA A 60 9.95 -25.69 5.20
N THR A 61 10.91 -24.99 4.61
CA THR A 61 10.92 -23.51 4.63
C THR A 61 9.71 -23.00 3.82
N PRO A 62 8.85 -22.15 4.40
CA PRO A 62 7.73 -21.55 3.69
C PRO A 62 8.18 -20.83 2.43
N LEU A 63 7.48 -21.07 1.32
CA LEU A 63 7.76 -20.46 0.02
C LEU A 63 6.44 -20.21 -0.72
N ALA A 64 6.39 -19.14 -1.52
CA ALA A 64 5.34 -18.95 -2.49
C ALA A 64 5.87 -18.61 -3.88
N THR A 65 5.15 -19.07 -4.89
CA THR A 65 5.34 -18.72 -6.30
C THR A 65 4.14 -17.91 -6.80
N PHE A 66 4.38 -17.10 -7.83
CA PHE A 66 3.40 -16.16 -8.39
C PHE A 66 3.28 -16.41 -9.88
N SER A 67 2.06 -16.41 -10.43
CA SER A 67 1.85 -16.58 -11.88
C SER A 67 2.50 -15.47 -12.70
N SER A 68 2.55 -14.25 -12.17
CA SER A 68 3.33 -13.13 -12.69
C SER A 68 3.57 -12.09 -11.60
N THR A 69 4.69 -11.39 -11.69
CA THR A 69 5.04 -10.23 -10.84
C THR A 69 5.42 -9.01 -11.67
N ALA A 70 5.43 -9.10 -12.99
CA ALA A 70 5.92 -8.04 -13.86
C ALA A 70 4.91 -7.69 -14.94
N GLY A 71 4.80 -6.39 -15.24
CA GLY A 71 3.94 -5.90 -16.31
C GLY A 71 2.45 -6.24 -16.10
N LEU A 72 1.99 -6.30 -14.85
CA LEU A 72 0.60 -6.65 -14.56
C LEU A 72 -0.36 -5.57 -15.12
N ALA A 73 -1.44 -6.01 -15.75
CA ALA A 73 -2.54 -5.11 -16.12
C ALA A 73 -3.44 -4.86 -14.90
N THR A 74 -4.04 -3.68 -14.80
CA THR A 74 -5.03 -3.37 -13.77
C THR A 74 -6.18 -4.38 -13.79
N GLY A 75 -6.51 -4.93 -12.62
CA GLY A 75 -7.54 -5.95 -12.43
C GLY A 75 -7.14 -7.36 -12.83
N SER A 76 -5.96 -7.58 -13.42
CA SER A 76 -5.53 -8.93 -13.81
C SER A 76 -5.32 -9.83 -12.58
N PRO A 77 -5.69 -11.12 -12.66
CA PRO A 77 -5.50 -12.05 -11.56
C PRO A 77 -4.02 -12.45 -11.44
N VAL A 78 -3.55 -12.55 -10.20
CA VAL A 78 -2.26 -13.16 -9.84
C VAL A 78 -2.55 -14.37 -8.98
N THR A 79 -2.21 -15.55 -9.48
CA THR A 79 -2.28 -16.80 -8.71
C THR A 79 -1.03 -16.92 -7.87
N VAL A 80 -1.23 -17.14 -6.58
CA VAL A 80 -0.20 -17.34 -5.57
C VAL A 80 -0.31 -18.77 -5.05
N THR A 81 0.77 -19.53 -5.21
CA THR A 81 0.84 -20.92 -4.73
C THR A 81 1.88 -21.01 -3.64
N GLY A 82 1.47 -21.43 -2.44
CA GLY A 82 2.35 -21.56 -1.29
C GLY A 82 2.57 -23.02 -0.88
N THR A 83 3.73 -23.31 -0.30
CA THR A 83 4.10 -24.60 0.28
C THR A 83 4.95 -24.40 1.54
N GLY A 84 4.97 -25.40 2.43
CA GLY A 84 5.80 -25.37 3.64
C GLY A 84 5.23 -24.52 4.79
N PHE A 85 3.96 -24.12 4.71
CA PHE A 85 3.29 -23.39 5.77
C PHE A 85 2.66 -24.37 6.77
N ASP A 86 3.31 -24.60 7.90
CA ASP A 86 2.84 -25.56 8.89
C ASP A 86 1.46 -25.17 9.49
N PRO A 87 0.38 -25.92 9.19
CA PRO A 87 -0.95 -25.64 9.74
C PRO A 87 -1.03 -25.86 11.25
N ALA A 88 -0.10 -26.63 11.85
CA ALA A 88 -0.09 -26.86 13.30
C ALA A 88 0.36 -25.62 14.08
N LEU A 89 1.15 -24.73 13.45
CA LEU A 89 1.53 -23.43 14.02
C LEU A 89 0.38 -22.41 14.00
N ILE A 90 -0.73 -22.75 13.35
CA ILE A 90 -1.98 -22.01 13.44
C ILE A 90 -2.68 -22.44 14.73
N THR A 91 -2.26 -21.84 15.83
CA THR A 91 -2.96 -22.03 17.10
C THR A 91 -4.29 -21.26 17.02
N ALA A 92 -5.40 -21.95 17.30
CA ALA A 92 -6.64 -21.28 17.57
C ALA A 92 -6.50 -20.63 18.95
N PRO A 93 -6.47 -19.30 19.08
CA PRO A 93 -6.50 -18.70 20.40
C PRO A 93 -7.82 -19.09 21.07
N SER A 94 -7.75 -19.67 22.26
CA SER A 94 -8.90 -20.09 23.07
C SER A 94 -9.86 -18.95 23.45
N ALA A 95 -9.54 -17.70 23.09
CA ALA A 95 -10.30 -16.50 23.42
C ALA A 95 -10.34 -15.42 22.33
N GLN A 96 -9.87 -15.68 21.09
CA GLN A 96 -9.94 -14.69 19.99
C GLN A 96 -10.69 -15.26 18.78
N PRO A 97 -11.61 -14.49 18.17
CA PRO A 97 -12.45 -14.98 17.08
C PRO A 97 -11.71 -15.15 15.74
N ALA A 98 -10.48 -14.62 15.60
CA ALA A 98 -9.67 -14.75 14.39
C ALA A 98 -8.58 -15.81 14.58
N VAL A 99 -8.68 -16.89 13.82
CA VAL A 99 -7.66 -17.95 13.75
C VAL A 99 -6.37 -17.34 13.17
N VAL A 100 -5.19 -17.82 13.57
CA VAL A 100 -3.94 -17.41 12.90
C VAL A 100 -3.97 -17.90 11.44
N GLY A 101 -3.30 -17.23 10.52
CA GLY A 101 -3.22 -17.74 9.15
C GLY A 101 -2.28 -16.91 8.31
N ILE A 102 -2.52 -16.84 7.00
CA ILE A 102 -1.63 -16.18 6.05
C ILE A 102 -2.43 -15.14 5.28
N TYR A 103 -1.91 -13.92 5.19
CA TYR A 103 -2.35 -12.96 4.19
C TYR A 103 -1.46 -13.03 2.97
N VAL A 104 -2.11 -12.98 1.81
CA VAL A 104 -1.47 -12.65 0.53
C VAL A 104 -2.09 -11.35 0.05
N ALA A 105 -1.27 -10.33 -0.23
CA ALA A 105 -1.77 -9.00 -0.61
C ALA A 105 -0.78 -8.23 -1.49
N ILE A 106 -1.26 -7.19 -2.18
CA ILE A 106 -0.39 -6.20 -2.87
C ILE A 106 -0.32 -4.95 -2.01
N GLY A 107 0.88 -4.39 -1.83
CA GLY A 107 1.04 -3.20 -1.00
C GLY A 107 2.38 -2.52 -1.14
N ILE A 108 2.69 -1.68 -0.16
CA ILE A 108 4.02 -1.07 0.04
C ILE A 108 4.54 -1.39 1.45
N GLY A 109 5.85 -1.27 1.61
CA GLY A 109 6.53 -1.51 2.88
C GLY A 109 8.00 -1.92 2.67
N ASP A 110 8.87 -1.47 3.56
CA ASP A 110 10.30 -1.78 3.49
C ASP A 110 10.63 -3.18 4.03
N GLY A 111 9.78 -3.71 4.91
CA GLY A 111 9.94 -5.01 5.55
C GLY A 111 9.24 -6.17 4.83
N PRO A 112 9.21 -7.35 5.47
CA PRO A 112 8.50 -8.53 4.97
C PRO A 112 6.98 -8.49 5.22
N VAL A 113 6.49 -7.43 5.88
CA VAL A 113 5.07 -7.17 6.17
C VAL A 113 4.70 -5.80 5.61
N PRO A 114 3.55 -5.63 4.94
CA PRO A 114 3.17 -4.35 4.35
C PRO A 114 2.77 -3.34 5.43
N THR A 115 3.04 -2.05 5.17
CA THR A 115 2.50 -0.93 5.97
C THR A 115 1.08 -0.56 5.52
N THR A 116 0.79 -0.73 4.23
CA THR A 116 -0.54 -0.59 3.64
C THR A 116 -0.68 -1.53 2.44
N PHE A 117 -1.88 -2.08 2.23
CA PHE A 117 -2.11 -3.09 1.21
C PHE A 117 -3.56 -3.12 0.74
N THR A 118 -3.77 -3.81 -0.38
CA THR A 118 -5.06 -4.06 -1.04
C THR A 118 -5.11 -5.50 -1.55
N SER A 119 -6.25 -5.90 -2.10
CA SER A 119 -6.48 -7.23 -2.69
C SER A 119 -6.09 -8.39 -1.78
N ALA A 120 -6.29 -8.22 -0.47
CA ALA A 120 -5.85 -9.21 0.51
C ALA A 120 -6.73 -10.46 0.48
N LYS A 121 -6.09 -11.63 0.45
CA LYS A 121 -6.72 -12.91 0.69
C LYS A 121 -6.24 -13.48 2.02
N TYR A 122 -7.18 -13.92 2.85
CA TYR A 122 -6.88 -14.61 4.10
C TYR A 122 -6.96 -16.13 3.95
N ILE A 123 -5.79 -16.78 4.03
CA ILE A 123 -5.60 -18.22 3.86
C ILE A 123 -5.50 -18.88 5.24
N ARG A 124 -6.31 -19.92 5.48
CA ARG A 124 -6.35 -20.62 6.77
C ARG A 124 -6.89 -22.05 6.66
N PRO A 125 -6.68 -22.92 7.67
CA PRO A 125 -7.18 -24.29 7.66
C PRO A 125 -8.70 -24.38 7.59
N THR A 126 -9.44 -23.39 8.10
CA THR A 126 -10.91 -23.30 7.99
C THR A 126 -11.38 -22.45 6.80
N GLY A 127 -10.47 -22.14 5.88
CA GLY A 127 -10.75 -21.31 4.72
C GLY A 127 -11.61 -22.03 3.67
N PRO A 128 -12.26 -21.27 2.78
CA PRO A 128 -13.13 -21.84 1.76
C PRO A 128 -12.34 -22.56 0.66
N SER A 129 -12.90 -23.67 0.17
CA SER A 129 -12.49 -24.38 -1.04
C SER A 129 -13.76 -24.74 -1.83
N PRO A 130 -14.00 -24.18 -3.03
CA PRO A 130 -13.14 -23.24 -3.76
C PRO A 130 -12.94 -21.90 -3.02
N GLU A 131 -11.90 -21.15 -3.38
CA GLU A 131 -11.62 -19.85 -2.78
C GLU A 131 -12.75 -18.83 -3.02
N THR A 132 -12.81 -17.81 -2.17
CA THR A 132 -13.70 -16.64 -2.32
C THR A 132 -12.87 -15.37 -2.51
N ALA A 133 -13.52 -14.21 -2.69
CA ALA A 133 -12.83 -12.93 -2.80
C ALA A 133 -11.93 -12.61 -1.59
N THR A 134 -12.28 -13.08 -0.39
CA THR A 134 -11.61 -12.71 0.86
C THR A 134 -10.87 -13.86 1.54
N GLY A 135 -11.09 -15.12 1.13
CA GLY A 135 -10.43 -16.26 1.77
C GLY A 135 -10.12 -17.43 0.86
N ALA A 136 -9.16 -18.24 1.28
CA ALA A 136 -8.79 -19.51 0.65
C ALA A 136 -8.40 -20.55 1.71
N LYS A 137 -8.43 -21.83 1.34
CA LYS A 137 -8.05 -22.95 2.21
C LYS A 137 -6.53 -23.10 2.27
N LEU A 138 -5.99 -23.22 3.49
CA LEU A 138 -4.69 -23.85 3.74
C LEU A 138 -4.92 -25.36 3.91
N ASN A 139 -4.22 -26.15 3.12
CA ASN A 139 -4.32 -27.61 3.17
C ASN A 139 -3.52 -28.17 4.35
N ALA A 140 -3.83 -29.41 4.74
CA ALA A 140 -3.17 -30.08 5.87
C ALA A 140 -1.68 -30.34 5.61
N ASP A 141 -1.25 -30.38 4.35
CA ASP A 141 0.15 -30.50 3.94
C ASP A 141 0.91 -29.16 3.92
N GLY A 142 0.26 -28.08 4.36
CA GLY A 142 0.83 -26.73 4.36
C GLY A 142 0.91 -26.07 2.98
N SER A 143 0.19 -26.60 1.99
CA SER A 143 0.03 -25.96 0.68
C SER A 143 -1.21 -25.09 0.59
N PHE A 144 -1.20 -24.11 -0.30
CA PHE A 144 -2.40 -23.36 -0.70
C PHE A 144 -2.28 -22.84 -2.13
N THR A 145 -3.44 -22.50 -2.72
CA THR A 145 -3.53 -21.67 -3.92
C THR A 145 -4.54 -20.56 -3.66
N ALA A 146 -4.19 -19.33 -4.00
CA ALA A 146 -5.06 -18.17 -3.86
C ALA A 146 -4.89 -17.22 -5.05
N THR A 147 -5.97 -16.54 -5.44
CA THR A 147 -5.94 -15.50 -6.47
C THR A 147 -6.17 -14.13 -5.86
N ILE A 148 -5.27 -13.19 -6.12
CA ILE A 148 -5.43 -11.76 -5.80
C ILE A 148 -5.51 -10.96 -7.10
N ASN A 149 -6.20 -9.82 -7.08
CA ASN A 149 -6.30 -8.95 -8.26
C ASN A 149 -5.26 -7.83 -8.21
N ALA A 150 -4.65 -7.53 -9.35
CA ALA A 150 -3.69 -6.45 -9.53
C ALA A 150 -4.38 -5.08 -9.38
N VAL A 151 -4.21 -4.41 -8.24
CA VAL A 151 -4.81 -3.08 -7.96
C VAL A 151 -3.68 -2.06 -7.73
N PRO A 152 -3.24 -1.33 -8.78
CA PRO A 152 -2.07 -0.46 -8.71
C PRO A 152 -2.33 0.88 -8.03
N LEU A 153 -3.59 1.34 -8.00
CA LEU A 153 -3.99 2.60 -7.37
C LEU A 153 -4.99 2.29 -6.27
N PHE A 154 -4.72 2.68 -5.03
CA PHE A 154 -5.62 2.43 -3.91
C PHE A 154 -5.36 3.36 -2.73
N THR A 155 -6.32 3.41 -1.79
CA THR A 155 -6.14 4.03 -0.48
C THR A 155 -6.46 3.01 0.60
N ALA A 156 -5.52 2.82 1.51
CA ALA A 156 -5.69 1.95 2.68
C ALA A 156 -4.78 2.45 3.81
N SER A 157 -5.21 2.25 5.06
CA SER A 157 -4.46 2.65 6.26
C SER A 157 -4.00 4.13 6.24
N GLY A 158 -4.85 5.03 5.73
CA GLY A 158 -4.57 6.46 5.62
C GLY A 158 -3.55 6.85 4.54
N GLN A 159 -3.09 5.91 3.70
CA GLN A 159 -2.11 6.14 2.65
C GLN A 159 -2.73 5.91 1.27
N THR A 160 -2.43 6.81 0.32
CA THR A 160 -2.86 6.68 -1.07
C THR A 160 -1.67 6.28 -1.93
N VAL A 161 -1.72 5.06 -2.45
CA VAL A 161 -0.62 4.37 -3.15
C VAL A 161 -0.83 4.44 -4.65
N ASN A 162 0.28 4.61 -5.38
CA ASN A 162 0.37 4.54 -6.82
C ASN A 162 1.57 3.65 -7.20
N CYS A 163 1.32 2.38 -7.49
CA CYS A 163 2.35 1.40 -7.83
C CYS A 163 3.09 1.66 -9.16
N TYR A 164 2.74 2.71 -9.90
CA TYR A 164 3.52 3.17 -11.06
C TYR A 164 4.69 4.08 -10.66
N ILE A 165 4.68 4.62 -9.43
CA ILE A 165 5.74 5.48 -8.89
C ILE A 165 6.25 5.03 -7.52
N ASP A 166 5.44 4.30 -6.75
CA ASP A 166 5.83 3.69 -5.48
C ASP A 166 6.35 2.27 -5.72
N ALA A 167 7.32 1.85 -4.89
CA ALA A 167 7.87 0.50 -4.93
C ALA A 167 6.91 -0.53 -4.30
N CYS A 168 5.91 -0.96 -5.07
CA CYS A 168 4.96 -1.98 -4.63
C CYS A 168 5.55 -3.40 -4.63
N LYS A 169 4.99 -4.24 -3.76
CA LYS A 169 5.35 -5.66 -3.62
C LYS A 169 4.09 -6.51 -3.46
N ILE A 170 4.19 -7.79 -3.81
CA ILE A 170 3.26 -8.82 -3.30
C ILE A 170 3.84 -9.34 -1.99
N PHE A 171 3.04 -9.33 -0.93
CA PHE A 171 3.40 -9.79 0.40
C PHE A 171 2.71 -11.12 0.69
N VAL A 172 3.46 -12.01 1.32
CA VAL A 172 2.94 -13.19 2.03
C VAL A 172 3.35 -13.01 3.48
N PHE A 173 2.39 -12.98 4.41
CA PHE A 173 2.69 -12.67 5.81
C PHE A 173 1.68 -13.29 6.76
N SER A 174 2.11 -13.50 8.00
CA SER A 174 1.27 -14.02 9.07
C SER A 174 0.12 -13.06 9.38
N ALA A 175 -1.09 -13.60 9.44
CA ALA A 175 -2.31 -12.88 9.77
C ALA A 175 -2.58 -12.92 11.29
N HIS A 176 -3.06 -11.79 11.82
CA HIS A 176 -3.51 -11.62 13.21
C HIS A 176 -2.40 -11.80 14.26
N THR A 177 -2.77 -11.97 15.53
CA THR A 177 -1.88 -11.84 16.70
C THR A 177 -0.90 -13.00 16.91
N GLY A 178 -1.02 -14.09 16.14
CA GLY A 178 0.02 -15.12 16.06
C GLY A 178 1.00 -14.77 14.95
N SER A 179 2.06 -14.04 15.28
CA SER A 179 3.10 -13.71 14.30
C SER A 179 4.02 -14.92 14.06
N GLN A 180 3.88 -15.56 12.90
CA GLN A 180 4.84 -16.54 12.40
C GLN A 180 5.83 -15.83 11.48
N GLY A 181 6.90 -15.28 12.07
CA GLY A 181 7.87 -14.45 11.33
C GLY A 181 8.50 -15.15 10.12
N SER A 182 8.66 -16.47 10.19
CA SER A 182 9.18 -17.31 9.10
C SER A 182 8.25 -17.37 7.89
N TRP A 183 6.99 -16.95 8.01
CA TRP A 183 6.02 -16.90 6.91
C TRP A 183 6.03 -15.57 6.16
N ASN A 184 6.77 -14.58 6.68
CA ASN A 184 6.75 -13.23 6.17
C ASN A 184 7.82 -13.05 5.10
N PHE A 185 7.41 -12.76 3.87
CA PHE A 185 8.29 -12.38 2.78
C PHE A 185 7.52 -11.56 1.74
N SER A 186 8.26 -10.91 0.85
CA SER A 186 7.68 -10.12 -0.22
C SER A 186 8.51 -10.19 -1.49
N THR A 187 7.85 -9.98 -2.63
CA THR A 187 8.49 -9.86 -3.95
C THR A 187 8.08 -8.55 -4.60
N PRO A 188 9.00 -7.80 -5.25
CA PRO A 188 8.64 -6.65 -6.06
C PRO A 188 7.57 -7.00 -7.10
N VAL A 189 6.68 -6.05 -7.37
CA VAL A 189 5.68 -6.15 -8.43
C VAL A 189 5.70 -4.91 -9.31
N THR A 190 5.57 -5.09 -10.62
CA THR A 190 5.44 -3.97 -11.58
C THR A 190 4.19 -4.09 -12.41
N PHE A 191 3.69 -2.94 -12.87
CA PHE A 191 2.46 -2.84 -13.63
C PHE A 191 2.75 -2.31 -15.04
N ALA A 192 2.04 -2.82 -16.03
CA ALA A 192 2.07 -2.27 -17.37
C ALA A 192 1.35 -0.92 -17.39
N THR A 193 1.91 0.04 -18.15
CA THR A 193 1.25 1.34 -18.35
C THR A 193 -0.15 1.13 -18.94
N PRO A 194 -1.20 1.70 -18.32
CA PRO A 194 -2.55 1.61 -18.85
C PRO A 194 -2.66 2.18 -20.26
N SER A 195 -3.47 1.55 -21.12
CA SER A 195 -3.77 2.07 -22.47
C SER A 195 -4.68 3.30 -22.47
N SER A 196 -5.29 3.60 -21.33
CA SER A 196 -6.14 4.77 -21.12
C SER A 196 -5.94 5.29 -19.70
N PRO A 197 -6.10 6.60 -19.46
CA PRO A 197 -5.91 7.17 -18.15
C PRO A 197 -6.80 6.52 -17.09
N ILE A 198 -6.21 6.23 -15.93
CA ILE A 198 -6.92 5.77 -14.73
C ILE A 198 -6.60 6.71 -13.57
N VAL A 199 -7.59 6.94 -12.71
CA VAL A 199 -7.49 7.82 -11.55
C VAL A 199 -8.11 7.14 -10.33
N HIS A 200 -7.48 7.35 -9.17
CA HIS A 200 -8.02 7.01 -7.87
C HIS A 200 -7.97 8.25 -6.98
N VAL A 201 -9.07 8.50 -6.27
CA VAL A 201 -9.21 9.60 -5.31
C VAL A 201 -9.31 8.98 -3.93
N SER A 202 -8.55 9.52 -2.98
CA SER A 202 -8.39 8.92 -1.65
C SER A 202 -9.69 8.76 -0.88
N LYS A 203 -10.67 9.60 -1.19
CA LYS A 203 -12.02 9.56 -0.64
C LYS A 203 -12.97 10.20 -1.65
N THR A 204 -14.09 9.54 -1.90
CA THR A 204 -15.11 10.00 -2.86
C THR A 204 -16.49 10.14 -2.25
N THR A 205 -16.69 9.68 -1.01
CA THR A 205 -17.99 9.68 -0.33
C THR A 205 -17.83 10.20 1.10
N ASN A 206 -18.92 10.74 1.65
CA ASN A 206 -18.95 11.34 2.98
C ASN A 206 -17.85 12.40 3.14
N LEU A 207 -17.60 13.18 2.08
CA LEU A 207 -16.67 14.31 2.14
C LEU A 207 -17.22 15.38 3.06
N GLY A 208 -16.35 15.98 3.87
CA GLY A 208 -16.67 17.16 4.66
C GLY A 208 -16.85 18.40 3.79
N ALA A 209 -17.36 19.48 4.38
CA ALA A 209 -17.65 20.72 3.64
C ALA A 209 -16.43 21.33 2.95
N GLU A 210 -15.27 21.22 3.61
CA GLU A 210 -13.96 21.46 3.04
C GLU A 210 -13.08 20.27 3.40
N GLU A 211 -12.55 19.58 2.41
CA GLU A 211 -11.68 18.42 2.62
C GLU A 211 -10.62 18.34 1.55
N THR A 212 -9.39 17.97 1.93
CA THR A 212 -8.32 17.73 0.95
C THR A 212 -8.26 16.25 0.63
N VAL A 213 -8.39 15.91 -0.65
CA VAL A 213 -8.23 14.54 -1.15
C VAL A 213 -6.89 14.39 -1.85
N THR A 214 -6.28 13.22 -1.76
CA THR A 214 -5.14 12.85 -2.60
C THR A 214 -5.67 12.19 -3.87
N VAL A 215 -5.17 12.64 -5.02
CA VAL A 215 -5.50 12.10 -6.34
C VAL A 215 -4.24 11.49 -6.94
N VAL A 216 -4.33 10.21 -7.32
CA VAL A 216 -3.27 9.51 -8.04
C VAL A 216 -3.80 9.04 -9.39
N GLY A 217 -2.92 8.98 -10.39
CA GLY A 217 -3.29 8.50 -11.71
C GLY A 217 -2.12 7.91 -12.48
N ALA A 218 -2.45 7.24 -13.58
CA ALA A 218 -1.52 6.63 -14.52
C ALA A 218 -2.11 6.52 -15.92
N GLY A 219 -1.26 6.33 -16.94
CA GLY A 219 -1.68 6.22 -18.34
C GLY A 219 -1.88 7.57 -19.05
N PHE A 220 -1.40 8.67 -18.47
CA PHE A 220 -1.51 10.00 -19.06
C PHE A 220 -0.39 10.28 -20.07
N ALA A 221 -0.67 11.13 -21.05
CA ALA A 221 0.34 11.55 -22.02
C ALA A 221 1.51 12.28 -21.35
N THR A 222 2.72 11.99 -21.82
CA THR A 222 3.98 12.58 -21.32
C THR A 222 4.44 13.80 -22.11
N THR A 223 3.74 14.12 -23.19
CA THR A 223 4.00 15.29 -24.05
C THR A 223 3.12 16.48 -23.66
N TYR A 224 3.48 17.67 -24.14
CA TYR A 224 2.66 18.88 -23.97
C TYR A 224 1.18 18.62 -24.30
N PRO A 225 0.20 19.17 -23.56
CA PRO A 225 0.31 20.24 -22.57
C PRO A 225 0.38 19.81 -21.09
N GLY A 226 0.39 18.51 -20.79
CA GLY A 226 0.11 18.05 -19.43
C GLY A 226 -1.39 18.07 -19.11
N ILE A 227 -1.75 18.04 -17.83
CA ILE A 227 -3.15 17.95 -17.38
C ILE A 227 -3.47 18.90 -16.24
N TYR A 228 -4.74 19.28 -16.13
CA TYR A 228 -5.32 19.78 -14.89
C TYR A 228 -6.02 18.65 -14.15
N VAL A 229 -5.99 18.72 -12.82
CA VAL A 229 -6.81 17.92 -11.91
C VAL A 229 -7.56 18.89 -11.02
N TRP A 230 -8.89 18.92 -11.10
CA TRP A 230 -9.73 19.88 -10.36
C TRP A 230 -11.07 19.26 -9.96
N GLN A 231 -11.76 19.90 -9.02
CA GLN A 231 -13.15 19.60 -8.73
C GLN A 231 -14.06 20.36 -9.70
N ALA A 232 -15.07 19.69 -10.25
CA ALA A 232 -16.06 20.26 -11.16
C ALA A 232 -17.50 20.01 -10.66
N PRO A 233 -18.43 20.98 -10.83
CA PRO A 233 -19.85 20.88 -10.46
C PRO A 233 -20.68 20.14 -11.51
N TYR A 234 -20.07 19.20 -12.20
CA TYR A 234 -20.69 18.46 -13.27
C TYR A 234 -19.98 17.12 -13.48
N THR A 235 -20.64 16.28 -14.24
CA THR A 235 -20.22 14.96 -14.71
C THR A 235 -20.03 14.99 -16.22
N ASN A 236 -19.57 13.87 -16.79
CA ASN A 236 -19.49 13.73 -18.24
C ASN A 236 -20.85 13.96 -18.94
N ALA A 237 -21.96 13.66 -18.27
CA ALA A 237 -23.32 13.68 -18.82
C ALA A 237 -23.93 15.09 -18.87
N ASN A 238 -23.53 16.00 -17.98
CA ASN A 238 -24.10 17.34 -17.85
C ASN A 238 -23.05 18.47 -17.89
N LYS A 239 -21.83 18.19 -18.35
CA LYS A 239 -20.78 19.21 -18.51
C LYS A 239 -21.22 20.32 -19.49
N PRO A 240 -20.98 21.60 -19.16
CA PRO A 240 -21.27 22.71 -20.07
C PRO A 240 -20.32 22.69 -21.29
N SER A 241 -20.61 23.46 -22.34
CA SER A 241 -19.79 23.47 -23.56
C SER A 241 -18.35 23.98 -23.36
N ASP A 242 -18.13 24.82 -22.35
CA ASP A 242 -16.85 25.46 -22.01
C ASP A 242 -16.13 24.78 -20.84
N TRP A 243 -16.57 23.58 -20.44
CA TRP A 243 -16.11 22.85 -19.25
C TRP A 243 -14.58 22.71 -19.11
N ALA A 244 -13.85 22.59 -20.22
CA ALA A 244 -12.40 22.42 -20.22
C ALA A 244 -11.61 23.75 -20.34
N THR A 245 -12.29 24.87 -20.53
CA THR A 245 -11.69 26.20 -20.75
C THR A 245 -12.05 27.22 -19.67
N ASN A 246 -13.15 27.01 -18.95
CA ASN A 246 -13.63 27.93 -17.94
C ASN A 246 -13.26 27.44 -16.53
N ALA A 247 -12.14 27.97 -16.02
CA ALA A 247 -11.63 27.63 -14.70
C ALA A 247 -12.50 28.17 -13.55
N ASP A 248 -13.31 29.21 -13.80
CA ASP A 248 -14.18 29.82 -12.77
C ASP A 248 -15.30 28.87 -12.32
N ASN A 249 -15.60 27.85 -13.13
CA ASN A 249 -16.55 26.79 -12.78
C ASN A 249 -15.91 25.66 -11.96
N THR A 250 -14.62 25.75 -11.61
CA THR A 250 -13.88 24.64 -10.98
C THR A 250 -13.19 25.08 -9.71
N GLU A 251 -12.87 24.11 -8.85
CA GLU A 251 -12.21 24.36 -7.57
C GLU A 251 -10.99 23.45 -7.37
N GLY A 252 -10.05 23.90 -6.52
CA GLY A 252 -8.91 23.08 -6.10
C GLY A 252 -7.96 22.65 -7.22
N ALA A 253 -7.84 23.43 -8.30
CA ALA A 253 -7.09 23.05 -9.49
C ALA A 253 -5.59 22.84 -9.26
N ALA A 254 -5.09 21.67 -9.68
CA ALA A 254 -3.67 21.34 -9.75
C ALA A 254 -3.25 21.17 -11.20
N TYR A 255 -2.24 21.94 -11.63
CA TYR A 255 -1.59 21.75 -12.93
C TYR A 255 -0.43 20.76 -12.80
N LEU A 256 -0.47 19.70 -13.62
CA LEU A 256 0.59 18.72 -13.74
C LEU A 256 1.26 18.88 -15.11
N PRO A 257 2.44 19.53 -15.17
CA PRO A 257 3.10 19.79 -16.44
C PRO A 257 3.57 18.48 -17.08
N ASN A 258 3.66 18.48 -18.41
CA ASN A 258 4.11 17.32 -19.16
C ASN A 258 5.51 16.82 -18.75
N THR A 259 6.39 17.71 -18.27
CA THR A 259 7.72 17.32 -17.75
C THR A 259 7.64 16.45 -16.50
N LEU A 260 6.68 16.72 -15.61
CA LEU A 260 6.43 15.88 -14.43
C LEU A 260 5.85 14.53 -14.84
N LEU A 261 4.89 14.52 -15.77
CA LEU A 261 4.32 13.28 -16.30
C LEU A 261 5.38 12.44 -17.02
N ALA A 262 6.24 13.05 -17.83
CA ALA A 262 7.34 12.38 -18.52
C ALA A 262 8.33 11.72 -17.54
N ALA A 263 8.71 12.42 -16.47
CA ALA A 263 9.61 11.89 -15.44
C ALA A 263 9.02 10.68 -14.68
N ARG A 264 7.69 10.47 -14.78
CA ARG A 264 6.95 9.42 -14.07
C ARG A 264 6.20 8.49 -15.01
N GLY A 265 6.58 8.45 -16.30
CA GLY A 265 5.96 7.54 -17.28
C GLY A 265 4.45 7.71 -17.45
N GLY A 266 3.93 8.93 -17.27
CA GLY A 266 2.49 9.22 -17.36
C GLY A 266 1.72 9.00 -16.05
N ALA A 267 2.41 8.78 -14.92
CA ALA A 267 1.80 8.67 -13.61
C ALA A 267 1.97 9.94 -12.76
N PHE A 268 1.06 10.16 -11.82
CA PHE A 268 1.11 11.30 -10.92
C PHE A 268 0.53 11.01 -9.53
N ARG A 269 0.82 11.94 -8.62
CA ARG A 269 0.19 12.11 -7.31
C ARG A 269 0.07 13.61 -7.05
N THR A 270 -1.11 14.08 -6.68
CA THR A 270 -1.38 15.47 -6.29
C THR A 270 -2.48 15.51 -5.22
N THR A 271 -2.76 16.69 -4.68
CA THR A 271 -3.91 16.92 -3.78
C THR A 271 -4.86 17.92 -4.41
N VAL A 272 -6.15 17.76 -4.11
CA VAL A 272 -7.21 18.70 -4.49
C VAL A 272 -7.94 19.12 -3.21
N ALA A 273 -8.03 20.42 -2.97
CA ALA A 273 -8.90 20.96 -1.93
C ALA A 273 -10.32 20.97 -2.47
N THR A 274 -11.17 20.12 -1.92
CA THR A 274 -12.57 20.00 -2.31
C THR A 274 -13.45 20.87 -1.41
N LYS A 275 -14.54 21.38 -1.98
CA LYS A 275 -15.59 22.11 -1.27
C LYS A 275 -16.95 21.56 -1.65
N ASP A 276 -17.90 21.62 -0.74
CA ASP A 276 -19.28 21.20 -1.01
C ASP A 276 -20.10 22.23 -1.78
N VAL A 277 -19.69 23.49 -1.85
CA VAL A 277 -20.29 24.53 -2.71
C VAL A 277 -19.22 25.12 -3.61
N ILE A 278 -19.39 25.02 -4.94
CA ILE A 278 -18.37 25.42 -5.92
C ILE A 278 -18.93 26.10 -7.18
N GLY A 279 -18.02 26.76 -7.91
CA GLY A 279 -18.28 27.34 -9.23
C GLY A 279 -19.10 28.63 -9.17
N LEU A 280 -19.28 29.26 -10.33
CA LEU A 280 -19.91 30.58 -10.46
C LEU A 280 -21.37 30.64 -10.00
N ASN A 281 -22.07 29.50 -9.94
CA ASN A 281 -23.47 29.41 -9.56
C ASN A 281 -23.67 28.85 -8.14
N ASP A 282 -22.62 28.80 -7.32
CA ASP A 282 -22.66 28.23 -5.96
C ASP A 282 -23.31 26.83 -5.94
N THR A 283 -22.83 25.94 -6.81
CA THR A 283 -23.41 24.59 -6.94
C THR A 283 -23.16 23.78 -5.68
N ASP A 284 -24.23 23.35 -5.01
CA ASP A 284 -24.18 22.51 -3.82
C ASP A 284 -23.99 21.03 -4.20
N CYS A 285 -22.76 20.56 -4.09
CA CYS A 285 -22.32 19.17 -4.30
C CYS A 285 -22.86 18.15 -3.29
N ARG A 286 -23.64 18.57 -2.29
CA ARG A 286 -24.39 17.64 -1.41
C ARG A 286 -25.67 17.16 -2.07
N VAL A 287 -26.19 17.90 -3.05
CA VAL A 287 -27.43 17.58 -3.77
C VAL A 287 -27.20 17.42 -5.27
N GLU A 288 -26.26 18.18 -5.85
CA GLU A 288 -25.86 18.07 -7.25
C GLU A 288 -24.64 17.17 -7.42
N ALA A 289 -24.51 16.60 -8.63
CA ALA A 289 -23.39 15.72 -8.94
C ALA A 289 -22.10 16.51 -9.21
N CYS A 290 -21.10 16.29 -8.36
CA CYS A 290 -19.75 16.84 -8.53
C CYS A 290 -18.72 15.74 -8.80
N THR A 291 -17.60 16.10 -9.41
CA THR A 291 -16.53 15.15 -9.77
C THR A 291 -15.14 15.72 -9.50
N ILE A 292 -14.16 14.84 -9.25
CA ILE A 292 -12.77 15.12 -9.59
C ILE A 292 -12.60 14.81 -11.07
N LEU A 293 -12.14 15.81 -11.81
CA LEU A 293 -11.96 15.78 -13.25
C LEU A 293 -10.47 15.91 -13.56
N THR A 294 -9.96 15.02 -14.42
CA THR A 294 -8.71 15.28 -15.14
C THR A 294 -9.01 15.79 -16.54
N VAL A 295 -8.20 16.69 -17.07
CA VAL A 295 -8.41 17.23 -18.41
C VAL A 295 -7.10 17.63 -19.03
N LYS A 296 -6.99 17.46 -20.36
CA LYS A 296 -5.84 17.96 -21.12
C LYS A 296 -5.74 19.47 -20.95
N ALA A 297 -4.58 19.94 -20.50
CA ALA A 297 -4.40 21.32 -20.06
C ALA A 297 -4.54 22.36 -21.19
N HIS A 298 -4.69 23.62 -20.78
CA HIS A 298 -4.78 24.81 -21.65
C HIS A 298 -5.92 24.74 -22.69
N GLY A 299 -7.10 24.25 -22.27
CA GLY A 299 -8.30 24.21 -23.10
C GLY A 299 -8.33 23.10 -24.14
N GLN A 300 -7.28 22.29 -24.25
CA GLN A 300 -7.22 21.23 -25.26
C GLN A 300 -8.20 20.08 -24.99
N GLY A 301 -8.71 19.96 -23.76
CA GLY A 301 -9.75 18.99 -23.42
C GLY A 301 -11.06 19.14 -24.19
N VAL A 302 -11.33 20.31 -24.78
CA VAL A 302 -12.55 20.52 -25.60
C VAL A 302 -12.48 19.72 -26.91
N SER A 303 -11.30 19.63 -27.53
CA SER A 303 -11.10 18.95 -28.82
C SER A 303 -10.45 17.57 -28.70
N ASP A 304 -9.88 17.24 -27.53
CA ASP A 304 -9.22 15.97 -27.24
C ASP A 304 -9.43 15.59 -25.77
N ASP A 305 -10.41 14.73 -25.52
CA ASP A 305 -10.76 14.20 -24.20
C ASP A 305 -10.00 12.91 -23.84
N SER A 306 -8.94 12.56 -24.59
CA SER A 306 -8.14 11.35 -24.33
C SER A 306 -7.43 11.35 -22.97
N GLN A 307 -7.30 12.52 -22.33
CA GLN A 307 -6.73 12.70 -20.99
C GLN A 307 -7.80 12.95 -19.92
N THR A 308 -9.08 12.71 -20.25
CA THR A 308 -10.19 13.09 -19.39
C THR A 308 -10.74 11.91 -18.60
N THR A 309 -10.75 12.05 -17.28
CA THR A 309 -11.38 11.09 -16.35
C THR A 309 -12.35 11.80 -15.44
N TRP A 310 -13.43 11.13 -15.07
CA TRP A 310 -14.46 11.64 -14.18
C TRP A 310 -14.56 10.73 -12.96
N THR A 311 -14.26 11.23 -11.77
CA THR A 311 -14.44 10.50 -10.51
C THR A 311 -15.54 11.17 -9.69
N PRO A 312 -16.72 10.55 -9.55
CA PRO A 312 -17.81 11.10 -8.77
C PRO A 312 -17.43 11.37 -7.32
N LEU A 313 -17.96 12.48 -6.79
CA LEU A 313 -17.88 12.87 -5.39
C LEU A 313 -19.27 12.91 -4.76
N ALA A 314 -19.36 12.52 -3.50
CA ALA A 314 -20.54 12.66 -2.66
C ALA A 314 -20.14 13.26 -1.31
N PHE A 315 -20.71 14.42 -1.00
CA PHE A 315 -20.50 15.12 0.27
C PHE A 315 -21.48 14.64 1.32
N ALA A 316 -21.07 14.72 2.59
CA ALA A 316 -21.97 14.48 3.71
C ALA A 316 -23.08 15.55 3.72
N PRO A 317 -24.30 15.20 4.19
CA PRO A 317 -25.34 16.21 4.40
C PRO A 317 -24.88 17.31 5.35
N ALA A 318 -25.40 18.52 5.18
CA ALA A 318 -25.15 19.59 6.12
C ALA A 318 -25.61 19.17 7.55
N PRO A 319 -24.86 19.52 8.61
CA PRO A 319 -25.32 19.31 9.97
C PRO A 319 -26.68 19.97 10.19
N ALA A 320 -27.58 19.31 10.91
CA ALA A 320 -28.84 19.93 11.30
C ALA A 320 -28.56 21.21 12.12
N PRO A 321 -29.34 22.29 11.94
CA PRO A 321 -29.16 23.50 12.75
C PRO A 321 -29.33 23.16 14.24
N THR A 322 -28.38 23.59 15.06
CA THR A 322 -28.50 23.48 16.53
C THR A 322 -29.62 24.41 16.99
N PRO A 323 -30.58 23.94 17.82
CA PRO A 323 -31.67 24.77 18.33
C PRO A 323 -31.21 25.90 19.26
#